data_AF-A0A8T4T3R1-F1
#
_entry.id   AF-A0A8T4T3R1-F1
#
_cell.length_a   1.000
_cell.length_b   1.000
_cell.length_c   1.000
_cell.angle_alpha   90.00
_cell.angle_beta   90.00
_cell.angle_gamma   90.00
#
_symmetry.space_group_name_H-M   'P 1'
#
loop_
_entity.id
_entity.type
_entity.pdbx_description
1 polymer ?
#
loop_
_entity_poly.entity_id
_entity_poly.type
_entity_poly.pdbx_seq_one_letter_code
_entity_poly.pdbx_strand_id
1 'polypeptide(L)'
;MLDKMSIGKIKERLLEFNAEAQELFELPFIQKMQHSGLKISASKGSPLKIEKWGPDANDTKAICNDLRKFIQPNDTLNAEKLRKIYDSEEITLDEQKNYESIMAELDRFNKSPANFIKDGTALTNQQIFEIFLYGKISHRTEGKKQIHDDWAKNPVWHASIQNEFLLIIAAHMAFVNNLVVLNKTVLKRLEGLVVKNEH
;
A
#
# COMPACT_ATOMS: atom_id res chain seq x y z
N MET A 1 22.75 -16.85 -16.31
CA MET A 1 23.63 -15.74 -15.89
C MET A 1 22.72 -14.58 -15.58
N LEU A 2 22.50 -14.24 -14.31
CA LEU A 2 21.80 -13.01 -13.94
C LEU A 2 22.73 -11.86 -14.31
N ASP A 3 22.23 -10.91 -15.10
CA ASP A 3 22.98 -9.72 -15.50
C ASP A 3 23.39 -8.95 -14.24
N LYS A 4 24.70 -8.78 -14.00
CA LYS A 4 25.20 -8.13 -12.78
C LYS A 4 24.74 -6.68 -12.78
N MET A 5 24.01 -6.30 -11.73
CA MET A 5 23.51 -4.93 -11.61
C MET A 5 24.62 -4.06 -11.03
N SER A 6 25.05 -3.03 -11.75
CA SER A 6 26.07 -2.12 -11.23
C SER A 6 25.55 -1.36 -10.00
N ILE A 7 26.44 -1.02 -9.08
CA ILE A 7 26.12 -0.17 -7.91
C ILE A 7 25.39 1.11 -8.35
N GLY A 8 25.80 1.72 -9.47
CA GLY A 8 25.13 2.91 -10.01
C GLY A 8 23.65 2.68 -10.33
N LYS A 9 23.34 1.57 -11.01
CA LYS A 9 21.95 1.20 -11.38
C LYS A 9 21.13 0.80 -10.15
N ILE A 10 21.75 0.14 -9.17
CA ILE A 10 21.10 -0.14 -7.88
C ILE A 10 20.70 1.18 -7.21
N LYS A 11 21.65 2.11 -7.05
CA LYS A 11 21.40 3.40 -6.41
C LYS A 11 20.30 4.18 -7.12
N GLU A 12 20.35 4.27 -8.45
CA GLU A 12 19.35 4.94 -9.27
C GLU A 12 17.94 4.43 -8.98
N ARG A 13 17.75 3.10 -8.98
CA ARG A 13 16.44 2.48 -8.76
C ARG A 13 15.91 2.66 -7.33
N LEU A 14 16.79 2.60 -6.33
CA LEU A 14 16.41 2.86 -4.94
C LEU A 14 16.04 4.34 -4.72
N LEU A 15 16.75 5.26 -5.37
CA LEU A 15 16.45 6.70 -5.33
C LEU A 15 15.13 7.03 -6.03
N GLU A 16 14.88 6.45 -7.21
CA GLU A 16 13.61 6.59 -7.96
C GLU A 16 12.43 6.13 -7.11
N PHE A 17 12.52 4.94 -6.51
CA PHE A 17 11.49 4.43 -5.60
C PHE A 17 11.24 5.38 -4.42
N ASN A 18 12.31 5.87 -3.78
CA ASN A 18 12.19 6.76 -2.63
C ASN A 18 11.60 8.13 -2.99
N ALA A 19 11.93 8.68 -4.15
CA ALA A 19 11.39 9.96 -4.62
C ALA A 19 9.88 9.87 -4.86
N GLU A 20 9.43 8.84 -5.55
CA GLU A 20 8.00 8.63 -5.82
C GLU A 20 7.23 8.31 -4.53
N ALA A 21 7.85 7.58 -3.59
CA ALA A 21 7.24 7.33 -2.28
C ALA A 21 7.12 8.61 -1.45
N GLN A 22 8.05 9.56 -1.59
CA GLN A 22 7.95 10.85 -0.93
C GLN A 22 6.73 11.64 -1.41
N GLU A 23 6.45 11.66 -2.72
CA GLU A 23 5.23 12.29 -3.27
C GLU A 23 3.96 11.66 -2.69
N LEU A 24 3.94 10.32 -2.57
CA LEU A 24 2.85 9.59 -1.93
C LEU A 24 2.60 10.05 -0.49
N PHE A 25 3.68 10.35 0.25
CA PHE A 25 3.60 10.76 1.65
C PHE A 25 3.23 12.23 1.86
N GLU A 26 3.28 13.05 0.81
CA GLU A 26 2.88 14.45 0.85
C GLU A 26 1.39 14.66 0.56
N LEU A 27 0.67 13.59 0.18
CA LEU A 27 -0.75 13.66 -0.11
C LEU A 27 -1.58 14.00 1.15
N PRO A 28 -2.64 14.82 1.01
CA PRO A 28 -3.53 15.20 2.13
C PRO A 28 -4.17 14.01 2.86
N PHE A 29 -4.23 12.84 2.20
CA PHE A 29 -4.74 11.61 2.76
C PHE A 29 -4.11 11.29 4.12
N ILE A 30 -2.79 11.39 4.28
CA ILE A 30 -2.11 11.02 5.53
C ILE A 30 -2.58 11.90 6.69
N GLN A 31 -2.53 13.21 6.48
CA GLN A 31 -2.91 14.18 7.50
C GLN A 31 -4.37 13.99 7.91
N LYS A 32 -5.25 13.75 6.94
CA LYS A 32 -6.68 13.52 7.19
C LYS A 32 -6.96 12.16 7.83
N MET A 33 -6.14 11.15 7.58
CA MET A 33 -6.27 9.82 8.20
C MET A 33 -6.01 9.84 9.70
N GLN A 34 -5.08 10.66 10.19
CA GLN A 34 -4.76 10.79 11.61
C GLN A 34 -5.95 11.21 12.47
N HIS A 35 -6.93 11.86 11.84
CA HIS A 35 -8.16 12.31 12.50
C HIS A 35 -9.39 11.67 11.86
N SER A 36 -9.29 10.47 11.27
CA SER A 36 -10.43 9.82 10.59
C SER A 36 -11.29 8.97 11.52
N GLY A 37 -12.54 8.72 11.12
CA GLY A 37 -13.43 7.84 11.86
C GLY A 37 -14.85 7.74 11.29
N LEU A 38 -15.64 6.89 11.95
CA LEU A 38 -17.03 6.58 11.61
C LEU A 38 -17.88 6.61 12.87
N LYS A 39 -18.99 7.34 12.83
CA LYS A 39 -20.02 7.34 13.87
C LYS A 39 -21.35 6.89 13.27
N ILE A 40 -21.92 5.86 13.86
CA ILE A 40 -23.25 5.34 13.51
C ILE A 40 -24.18 5.60 14.69
N SER A 41 -25.29 6.27 14.44
CA SER A 41 -26.31 6.58 15.45
C SER A 41 -27.67 6.03 15.00
N ALA A 42 -28.32 5.28 15.88
CA ALA A 42 -29.64 4.70 15.65
C ALA A 42 -30.58 5.07 16.81
N SER A 43 -31.78 5.51 16.48
CA SER A 43 -32.84 5.83 17.44
C SER A 43 -34.20 5.36 16.94
N LYS A 44 -35.04 4.85 17.85
CA LYS A 44 -36.36 4.30 17.51
C LYS A 44 -37.21 5.39 16.84
N GLY A 45 -37.72 5.10 15.64
CA GLY A 45 -38.55 6.03 14.86
C GLY A 45 -37.78 7.13 14.13
N SER A 46 -36.45 7.12 14.14
CA SER A 46 -35.62 8.05 13.35
C SER A 46 -34.84 7.30 12.27
N PRO A 47 -34.52 7.96 11.14
CA PRO A 47 -33.57 7.43 10.18
C PRO A 47 -32.21 7.16 10.83
N LEU A 48 -31.54 6.12 10.36
CA LEU A 48 -30.15 5.87 10.74
C LEU A 48 -29.27 7.03 10.29
N LYS A 49 -28.42 7.53 11.19
CA LYS A 49 -27.43 8.56 10.88
C LYS A 49 -26.03 7.96 10.82
N ILE A 50 -25.33 8.18 9.70
CA ILE A 50 -23.94 7.78 9.50
C ILE A 50 -23.13 9.05 9.27
N GLU A 51 -22.16 9.31 10.13
CA GLU A 51 -21.21 10.42 10.02
C GLU A 51 -19.81 9.84 9.81
N LYS A 52 -19.17 10.21 8.70
CA LYS A 52 -17.79 9.85 8.40
C LYS A 52 -16.97 11.12 8.28
N TRP A 53 -15.75 11.09 8.83
CA TRP A 53 -14.79 12.18 8.70
C TRP A 53 -13.39 11.59 8.45
N GLY A 54 -12.47 12.42 7.94
CA GLY A 54 -11.17 11.99 7.43
C GLY A 54 -11.04 12.24 5.93
N PRO A 55 -10.28 11.42 5.19
CA PRO A 55 -10.07 11.61 3.76
C PRO A 55 -11.39 11.52 2.98
N ASP A 56 -11.58 12.45 2.05
CA ASP A 56 -12.72 12.47 1.14
C ASP A 56 -12.47 11.56 -0.08
N ALA A 57 -13.42 11.56 -1.01
CA ALA A 57 -13.33 10.73 -2.21
C ALA A 57 -12.17 11.12 -3.14
N ASN A 58 -11.82 12.41 -3.20
CA ASN A 58 -10.70 12.90 -4.01
C ASN A 58 -9.37 12.52 -3.37
N ASP A 59 -9.23 12.72 -2.06
CA ASP A 59 -8.03 12.30 -1.32
C ASP A 59 -7.81 10.78 -1.48
N THR A 60 -8.88 9.99 -1.30
CA THR A 60 -8.85 8.53 -1.42
C THR A 60 -8.48 8.09 -2.84
N LYS A 61 -9.01 8.78 -3.86
CA LYS A 61 -8.68 8.49 -5.25
C LYS A 61 -7.22 8.83 -5.57
N ALA A 62 -6.73 9.98 -5.10
CA ALA A 62 -5.35 10.41 -5.30
C ALA A 62 -4.38 9.39 -4.68
N ILE A 63 -4.56 9.04 -3.40
CA ILE A 63 -3.66 8.08 -2.73
C ILE A 63 -3.70 6.71 -3.42
N CYS A 64 -4.86 6.24 -3.86
CA CYS A 64 -4.96 4.95 -4.54
C CYS A 64 -4.24 4.95 -5.89
N ASN A 65 -4.31 6.06 -6.63
CA ASN A 65 -3.67 6.18 -7.94
C ASN A 65 -2.14 6.15 -7.85
N ASP A 66 -1.59 6.69 -6.77
CA ASP A 66 -0.14 6.72 -6.55
C ASP A 66 0.33 5.45 -5.83
N LEU A 67 -0.40 4.99 -4.81
CA LEU A 67 -0.09 3.78 -4.07
C LEU A 67 -0.04 2.54 -4.98
N ARG A 68 -0.92 2.48 -6.00
CA ARG A 68 -0.94 1.34 -6.93
C ARG A 68 0.40 1.15 -7.66
N LYS A 69 1.20 2.21 -7.85
CA LYS A 69 2.50 2.11 -8.52
C LYS A 69 3.45 1.16 -7.77
N PHE A 70 3.33 1.10 -6.44
CA PHE A 70 4.15 0.26 -5.58
C PHE A 70 3.66 -1.18 -5.47
N ILE A 71 2.40 -1.46 -5.84
CA ILE A 71 1.73 -2.75 -5.61
C ILE A 71 1.43 -3.50 -6.91
N GLN A 72 1.17 -2.77 -8.01
CA GLN A 72 0.78 -3.38 -9.29
C GLN A 72 1.95 -4.08 -9.96
N PRO A 73 1.85 -5.37 -10.33
CA PRO A 73 2.97 -6.11 -10.93
C PRO A 73 3.53 -5.47 -12.21
N ASN A 74 2.69 -4.77 -12.95
CA ASN A 74 3.07 -4.14 -14.22
C ASN A 74 3.84 -2.84 -14.04
N ASP A 75 3.74 -2.19 -12.88
CA ASP A 75 4.38 -0.90 -12.63
C ASP A 75 5.87 -1.07 -12.32
N THR A 76 6.72 -0.15 -12.78
CA THR A 76 8.17 -0.23 -12.59
C THR A 76 8.55 -0.07 -11.13
N LEU A 77 7.76 0.63 -10.33
CA LEU A 77 8.01 0.88 -8.90
C LEU A 77 7.48 -0.23 -7.99
N ASN A 78 6.93 -1.29 -8.57
CA ASN A 78 6.42 -2.42 -7.83
C ASN A 78 7.46 -2.98 -6.85
N ALA A 79 7.06 -3.17 -5.59
CA ALA A 79 7.96 -3.62 -4.53
C ALA A 79 8.60 -5.00 -4.78
N GLU A 80 7.91 -5.94 -5.44
CA GLU A 80 8.50 -7.23 -5.84
C GLU A 80 9.60 -7.05 -6.89
N LYS A 81 9.57 -5.99 -7.71
CA LYS A 81 10.64 -5.72 -8.68
C LYS A 81 11.94 -5.28 -8.00
N LEU A 82 11.88 -4.80 -6.76
CA LEU A 82 13.08 -4.52 -5.96
C LEU A 82 13.81 -5.81 -5.54
N ARG A 83 13.17 -6.99 -5.57
CA ARG A 83 13.81 -8.28 -5.27
C ARG A 83 15.10 -8.49 -6.05
N LYS A 84 15.11 -8.12 -7.34
CA LYS A 84 16.31 -8.19 -8.19
C LYS A 84 17.49 -7.37 -7.65
N ILE A 85 17.21 -6.26 -6.96
CA ILE A 85 18.23 -5.44 -6.30
C ILE A 85 18.67 -6.15 -5.02
N TYR A 86 17.72 -6.57 -4.18
CA TYR A 86 18.01 -7.19 -2.88
C TYR A 86 18.67 -8.58 -2.97
N ASP A 87 18.58 -9.25 -4.12
CA ASP A 87 19.28 -10.50 -4.43
C ASP A 87 20.67 -10.30 -5.07
N SER A 88 21.12 -9.05 -5.27
CA SER A 88 22.41 -8.75 -5.89
C SER A 88 23.60 -8.93 -4.94
N GLU A 89 24.80 -9.14 -5.48
CA GLU A 89 26.03 -9.36 -4.70
C GLU A 89 26.45 -8.11 -3.90
N GLU A 90 25.95 -6.94 -4.30
CA GLU A 90 26.21 -5.65 -3.66
C GLU A 90 25.39 -5.43 -2.37
N ILE A 91 24.36 -6.26 -2.14
CA ILE A 91 23.47 -6.22 -0.97
C ILE A 91 23.93 -7.21 0.08
N THR A 92 23.91 -6.78 1.35
CA THR A 92 24.30 -7.64 2.47
C THR A 92 23.19 -8.62 2.84
N LEU A 93 23.54 -9.75 3.45
CA LEU A 93 22.56 -10.73 3.93
C LEU A 93 21.54 -10.15 4.91
N ASP A 94 21.94 -9.18 5.74
CA ASP A 94 21.02 -8.55 6.70
C ASP A 94 20.03 -7.61 6.01
N GLU A 95 20.48 -6.86 4.99
CA GLU A 95 19.59 -6.03 4.16
C GLU A 95 18.60 -6.89 3.37
N GLN A 96 19.06 -8.01 2.82
CA GLN A 96 18.20 -8.98 2.14
C GLN A 96 17.15 -9.57 3.11
N LYS A 97 17.55 -10.01 4.30
CA LYS A 97 16.61 -10.50 5.32
C LYS A 97 15.59 -9.45 5.74
N ASN A 98 16.00 -8.19 5.88
CA ASN A 98 15.09 -7.10 6.20
C ASN A 98 14.07 -6.89 5.07
N TYR A 99 14.50 -6.92 3.81
CA TYR A 99 13.60 -6.86 2.66
C TYR A 99 12.59 -8.02 2.68
N GLU A 100 13.06 -9.26 2.83
CA GLU A 100 12.18 -10.44 2.89
C GLU A 100 11.20 -10.37 4.06
N SER A 101 11.63 -9.86 5.22
CA SER A 101 10.73 -9.66 6.37
C SER A 101 9.61 -8.67 6.05
N ILE A 102 9.95 -7.53 5.43
CA ILE A 102 8.98 -6.50 5.03
C ILE A 102 7.98 -7.07 4.01
N MET A 103 8.45 -7.83 3.02
CA MET A 103 7.60 -8.48 2.02
C MET A 103 6.68 -9.54 2.65
N ALA A 104 7.21 -10.36 3.57
CA ALA A 104 6.44 -11.38 4.27
C ALA A 104 5.37 -10.77 5.21
N GLU A 105 5.66 -9.63 5.84
CA GLU A 105 4.68 -8.90 6.64
C GLU A 105 3.51 -8.39 5.80
N LEU A 106 3.79 -7.82 4.62
CA LEU A 106 2.74 -7.38 3.69
C LEU A 106 1.89 -8.56 3.21
N ASP A 107 2.52 -9.66 2.80
CA ASP A 107 1.81 -10.87 2.35
C ASP A 107 0.90 -11.42 3.45
N ARG A 108 1.41 -11.50 4.68
CA ARG A 108 0.64 -11.93 5.86
C ARG A 108 -0.54 -11.00 6.13
N PHE A 109 -0.33 -9.68 6.05
CA PHE A 109 -1.39 -8.69 6.22
C PHE A 109 -2.46 -8.84 5.13
N ASN A 110 -2.07 -8.99 3.87
CA ASN A 110 -2.99 -9.13 2.75
C ASN A 110 -3.85 -10.40 2.82
N LYS A 111 -3.27 -11.49 3.33
CA LYS A 111 -3.95 -12.79 3.51
C LYS A 111 -4.74 -12.89 4.81
N SER A 112 -4.52 -11.99 5.78
CA SER A 112 -5.24 -12.06 7.04
C SER A 112 -6.73 -11.72 6.85
N PRO A 113 -7.61 -12.34 7.64
CA PRO A 113 -9.02 -12.01 7.62
C PRO A 113 -9.21 -10.58 8.14
N ALA A 114 -9.99 -9.80 7.39
CA ALA A 114 -10.55 -8.54 7.83
C ALA A 114 -11.74 -8.77 8.77
N ASN A 115 -12.22 -7.72 9.43
CA ASN A 115 -13.36 -7.79 10.36
C ASN A 115 -14.74 -7.94 9.68
N PHE A 116 -14.78 -8.45 8.45
CA PHE A 116 -15.97 -8.47 7.60
C PHE A 116 -16.21 -9.88 7.04
N ILE A 117 -17.43 -10.38 7.24
CA ILE A 117 -17.90 -11.66 6.70
C ILE A 117 -18.95 -11.38 5.61
N LYS A 118 -18.76 -11.94 4.41
CA LYS A 118 -19.75 -11.91 3.33
C LYS A 118 -20.12 -13.34 2.97
N ASP A 119 -21.41 -13.65 3.00
CA ASP A 119 -21.96 -14.95 2.62
C ASP A 119 -21.29 -16.12 3.36
N GLY A 120 -21.04 -15.95 4.66
CA GLY A 120 -20.41 -16.95 5.52
C GLY A 120 -18.89 -17.04 5.42
N THR A 121 -18.24 -16.25 4.55
CA THR A 121 -16.79 -16.26 4.36
C THR A 121 -16.17 -14.95 4.87
N ALA A 122 -15.11 -15.05 5.67
CA ALA A 122 -14.32 -13.89 6.07
C ALA A 122 -13.59 -13.31 4.85
N LEU A 123 -13.76 -12.01 4.62
CA LEU A 123 -13.01 -11.29 3.60
C LEU A 123 -11.57 -11.10 4.05
N THR A 124 -10.61 -11.15 3.14
CA THR A 124 -9.22 -10.77 3.42
C THR A 124 -9.00 -9.28 3.17
N ASN A 125 -7.94 -8.71 3.75
CA ASN A 125 -7.53 -7.34 3.47
C ASN A 125 -7.26 -7.11 1.98
N GLN A 126 -6.65 -8.09 1.30
CA GLN A 126 -6.42 -8.03 -0.13
C GLN A 126 -7.73 -7.98 -0.93
N GLN A 127 -8.73 -8.79 -0.56
CA GLN A 127 -10.03 -8.77 -1.26
C GLN A 127 -10.70 -7.40 -1.14
N ILE A 128 -10.74 -6.82 0.07
CA ILE A 128 -11.30 -5.48 0.27
C ILE A 128 -10.50 -4.45 -0.53
N PHE A 129 -9.17 -4.48 -0.46
CA PHE A 129 -8.30 -3.57 -1.20
C PHE A 129 -8.59 -3.61 -2.70
N GLU A 130 -8.59 -4.81 -3.30
CA GLU A 130 -8.79 -4.98 -4.73
C GLU A 130 -10.20 -4.59 -5.19
N ILE A 131 -11.23 -4.92 -4.41
CA ILE A 131 -12.62 -4.59 -4.76
C ILE A 131 -12.81 -3.07 -4.79
N PHE A 132 -12.26 -2.33 -3.84
CA PHE A 132 -12.34 -0.87 -3.86
C PHE A 132 -11.43 -0.25 -4.92
N LEU A 133 -10.16 -0.67 -4.98
CA LEU A 133 -9.18 -0.13 -5.91
C LEU A 133 -9.64 -0.35 -7.36
N TYR A 134 -10.01 -1.57 -7.72
CA TYR A 134 -10.35 -1.94 -9.10
C TYR A 134 -11.84 -1.97 -9.43
N GLY A 135 -12.72 -1.95 -8.43
CA GLY A 135 -14.17 -1.86 -8.65
C GLY A 135 -14.66 -0.42 -8.79
N LYS A 136 -14.01 0.54 -8.13
CA LYS A 136 -14.46 1.93 -8.07
C LYS A 136 -13.42 2.95 -8.56
N ILE A 137 -12.17 2.82 -8.15
CA ILE A 137 -11.20 3.93 -8.17
C ILE A 137 -10.33 3.95 -9.44
N SER A 138 -9.67 2.84 -9.75
CA SER A 138 -8.65 2.71 -10.81
C SER A 138 -8.99 1.54 -11.74
N HIS A 139 -8.82 1.74 -13.05
CA HIS A 139 -8.94 0.70 -14.09
C HIS A 139 -10.03 -0.36 -13.82
N ARG A 140 -11.30 0.08 -13.92
CA ARG A 140 -12.49 -0.74 -13.61
C ARG A 140 -12.39 -2.11 -14.25
N THR A 141 -12.25 -3.13 -13.40
CA THR A 141 -12.21 -4.53 -13.84
C THR A 141 -13.62 -5.12 -13.75
N GLU A 142 -14.08 -5.72 -14.85
CA GLU A 142 -15.36 -6.43 -14.91
C GLU A 142 -15.38 -7.53 -13.83
N GLY A 143 -16.44 -7.57 -13.01
CA GLY A 143 -16.56 -8.42 -11.81
C GLY A 143 -16.38 -7.65 -10.50
N LYS A 144 -15.26 -6.92 -10.33
CA LYS A 144 -14.99 -6.17 -9.08
C LYS A 144 -15.94 -4.99 -8.90
N LYS A 145 -16.34 -4.35 -10.00
CA LYS A 145 -17.37 -3.30 -9.99
C LYS A 145 -18.71 -3.82 -9.47
N GLN A 146 -19.16 -4.97 -9.96
CA GLN A 146 -20.44 -5.56 -9.53
C GLN A 146 -20.43 -5.88 -8.03
N ILE A 147 -19.32 -6.42 -7.52
CA ILE A 147 -19.18 -6.71 -6.08
C ILE A 147 -19.22 -5.42 -5.26
N HIS A 148 -18.47 -4.39 -5.69
CA HIS A 148 -18.51 -3.09 -5.03
C HIS A 148 -19.92 -2.48 -5.03
N ASP A 149 -20.61 -2.50 -6.17
CA ASP A 149 -21.97 -1.96 -6.30
C ASP A 149 -22.98 -2.76 -5.46
N ASP A 150 -22.80 -4.07 -5.32
CA ASP A 150 -23.60 -4.89 -4.41
C ASP A 150 -23.38 -4.51 -2.95
N TRP A 151 -22.11 -4.34 -2.53
CA TRP A 151 -21.79 -3.89 -1.19
C TRP A 151 -22.41 -2.52 -0.88
N ALA A 152 -22.48 -1.64 -1.89
CA ALA A 152 -23.06 -0.30 -1.77
C ALA A 152 -24.58 -0.29 -1.54
N LYS A 153 -25.30 -1.40 -1.78
CA LYS A 153 -26.75 -1.49 -1.55
C LYS A 153 -27.14 -1.42 -0.07
N ASN A 154 -26.24 -1.79 0.83
CA ASN A 154 -26.43 -1.64 2.27
C ASN A 154 -25.54 -0.49 2.78
N PRO A 155 -26.12 0.70 3.08
CA PRO A 155 -25.34 1.88 3.46
C PRO A 155 -24.47 1.70 4.70
N VAL A 156 -24.94 0.92 5.69
CA VAL A 156 -24.18 0.64 6.92
C VAL A 156 -22.97 -0.20 6.61
N TRP A 157 -23.21 -1.33 5.94
CA TRP A 157 -22.16 -2.26 5.55
C TRP A 157 -21.12 -1.55 4.68
N HIS A 158 -21.56 -0.79 3.69
CA HIS A 158 -20.70 -0.05 2.78
C HIS A 158 -19.87 1.02 3.50
N ALA A 159 -20.45 1.77 4.45
CA ALA A 159 -19.70 2.75 5.22
C ALA A 159 -18.63 2.11 6.10
N SER A 160 -18.97 0.98 6.75
CA SER A 160 -18.02 0.23 7.58
C SER A 160 -16.87 -0.36 6.76
N ILE A 161 -17.16 -1.01 5.63
CA ILE A 161 -16.11 -1.62 4.80
C ILE A 161 -15.28 -0.57 4.04
N GLN A 162 -15.86 0.60 3.74
CA GLN A 162 -15.09 1.75 3.27
C GLN A 162 -14.10 2.25 4.32
N ASN A 163 -14.48 2.28 5.60
CA ASN A 163 -13.57 2.65 6.67
C ASN A 163 -12.43 1.63 6.78
N GLU A 164 -12.74 0.33 6.71
CA GLU A 164 -11.72 -0.73 6.67
C GLU A 164 -10.76 -0.57 5.49
N PHE A 165 -11.28 -0.25 4.31
CA PHE A 165 -10.46 0.04 3.13
C PHE A 165 -9.46 1.18 3.37
N LEU A 166 -9.85 2.25 4.07
CA LEU A 166 -8.93 3.34 4.44
C LEU A 166 -7.82 2.87 5.37
N LEU A 167 -8.12 2.00 6.34
CA LEU A 167 -7.13 1.39 7.23
C LEU A 167 -6.16 0.49 6.44
N ILE A 168 -6.68 -0.25 5.47
CA ILE A 168 -5.88 -1.10 4.58
C ILE A 168 -4.93 -0.25 3.72
N ILE A 169 -5.37 0.88 3.19
CA ILE A 169 -4.49 1.84 2.50
C ILE A 169 -3.37 2.29 3.45
N ALA A 170 -3.69 2.70 4.68
CA ALA A 170 -2.69 3.15 5.64
C ALA A 170 -1.64 2.08 5.96
N ALA A 171 -2.06 0.81 6.07
CA ALA A 171 -1.14 -0.31 6.26
C ALA A 171 -0.20 -0.51 5.06
N HIS A 172 -0.71 -0.40 3.82
CA HIS A 172 0.12 -0.45 2.62
C HIS A 172 1.10 0.72 2.54
N MET A 173 0.70 1.92 2.99
CA MET A 173 1.61 3.07 3.08
C MET A 173 2.72 2.84 4.10
N ALA A 174 2.41 2.24 5.25
CA ALA A 174 3.43 1.85 6.23
C ALA A 174 4.44 0.86 5.64
N PHE A 175 3.98 -0.11 4.84
CA PHE A 175 4.85 -1.01 4.08
C PHE A 175 5.78 -0.27 3.12
N VAL A 176 5.26 0.67 2.32
CA VAL A 176 6.08 1.49 1.41
C VAL A 176 7.13 2.27 2.21
N ASN A 177 6.75 2.84 3.36
CA ASN A 177 7.67 3.57 4.21
C ASN A 177 8.80 2.68 4.77
N ASN A 178 8.49 1.45 5.18
CA ASN A 178 9.50 0.50 5.64
C ASN A 178 10.54 0.20 4.55
N LEU A 179 10.10 0.04 3.29
CA LEU A 179 11.01 -0.09 2.15
C LEU A 179 11.85 1.16 1.95
N VAL A 180 11.27 2.36 2.06
CA VAL A 180 12.03 3.62 1.94
C VAL A 180 13.12 3.72 3.02
N VAL A 181 12.81 3.34 4.26
CA VAL A 181 13.78 3.32 5.37
C VAL A 181 14.93 2.33 5.07
N LEU A 182 14.60 1.14 4.59
CA LEU A 182 15.60 0.15 4.19
C LEU A 182 16.47 0.66 3.02
N ASN A 183 15.84 1.19 1.97
CA ASN A 183 16.52 1.77 0.82
C ASN A 183 17.51 2.87 1.23
N LYS A 184 17.11 3.78 2.13
CA LYS A 184 17.99 4.84 2.67
C LYS A 184 19.20 4.26 3.40
N THR A 185 19.02 3.17 4.15
CA THR A 185 20.11 2.47 4.85
C THR A 185 21.10 1.87 3.85
N VAL A 186 20.58 1.17 2.83
CA VAL A 186 21.39 0.57 1.74
C VAL A 186 22.16 1.65 0.99
N LEU A 187 21.51 2.74 0.59
CA LEU A 187 22.13 3.84 -0.16
C LEU A 187 23.31 4.45 0.60
N LYS A 188 23.15 4.72 1.91
CA LYS A 188 24.21 5.26 2.76
C LYS A 188 25.42 4.33 2.85
N ARG A 189 25.19 3.02 2.93
CA ARG A 189 26.28 2.03 2.92
C ARG A 189 27.01 2.02 1.57
N LEU A 190 26.26 1.99 0.46
CA LEU A 190 26.83 1.98 -0.89
C LEU A 190 27.66 3.24 -1.17
N GLU A 191 27.25 4.41 -0.67
CA GLU A 191 28.04 5.65 -0.73
C GLU A 191 29.36 5.55 0.02
N GLY A 192 29.35 4.95 1.22
CA GLY A 192 30.56 4.73 2.00
C GLY A 192 31.56 3.74 1.37
N LEU A 193 31.10 2.88 0.45
CA LEU A 193 31.98 1.96 -0.29
C LEU A 193 32.71 2.65 -1.45
N VAL A 194 32.09 3.65 -2.09
CA VAL A 194 32.73 4.39 -3.20
C VAL A 194 33.91 5.22 -2.68
N VAL A 195 33.74 5.90 -1.56
CA VAL A 195 34.81 6.75 -0.96
C VAL A 195 36.04 5.93 -0.53
N LYS A 196 35.87 4.65 -0.16
CA LYS A 196 36.99 3.79 0.25
C LYS A 196 37.80 3.20 -0.90
N ASN A 197 37.29 3.25 -2.13
CA ASN A 197 37.96 2.70 -3.31
C ASN A 197 38.70 3.77 -4.14
N GLU A 198 38.66 5.04 -3.72
CA GLU A 198 39.34 6.18 -4.37
C GLU A 198 40.61 6.65 -3.61
N HIS A 199 41.10 5.84 -2.67
CA HIS A 199 42.33 6.07 -1.89
C HIS A 199 43.24 4.84 -1.96
#